data_AF-A0A925H1V7-F1
#
_entry.id   AF-A0A925H1V7-F1
#
_cell.length_a   1.000
_cell.length_b   1.000
_cell.length_c   1.000
_cell.angle_alpha   90.00
_cell.angle_beta   90.00
_cell.angle_gamma   90.00
#
_symmetry.space_group_name_H-M   'P 1'
#
loop_
_entity.id
_entity.type
_entity.pdbx_description
1 polymer ?
#
loop_
_entity_poly.entity_id
_entity_poly.type
_entity_poly.pdbx_seq_one_letter_code
_entity_poly.pdbx_strand_id
1 'polypeptide(L)' 'PIIAVTAHAMQGDQERCLAAGMTDYITKPILKEHLIQALARVTKAS' A
#
# COMPACT_ATOMS: atom_id res chain seq x y z
N PRO A 1 8.98 3.96 6.13
CA PRO A 1 7.71 3.90 5.37
C PRO A 1 6.98 2.58 5.67
N ILE A 2 5.64 2.58 5.69
CA ILE A 2 4.82 1.39 5.94
C ILE A 2 3.82 1.23 4.78
N ILE A 3 3.76 0.04 4.17
CA ILE A 3 2.81 -0.29 3.10
C ILE A 3 1.80 -1.30 3.65
N ALA A 4 0.52 -0.96 3.58
CA ALA A 4 -0.57 -1.87 3.95
C ALA A 4 -0.75 -2.96 2.89
N VAL A 5 -1.00 -4.20 3.31
CA VAL A 5 -1.37 -5.30 2.40
C VAL A 5 -2.66 -5.95 2.90
N THR A 6 -3.75 -5.80 2.16
CA THR A 6 -5.06 -6.35 2.57
C THR A 6 -5.47 -7.54 1.71
N ALA A 7 -6.25 -8.47 2.28
CA ALA A 7 -6.79 -9.60 1.52
C ALA A 7 -7.94 -9.21 0.58
N HIS A 8 -8.70 -8.18 0.95
CA HIS A 8 -9.84 -7.66 0.21
C HIS A 8 -9.74 -6.14 0.19
N ALA A 9 -9.99 -5.53 -0.97
CA ALA A 9 -10.05 -4.09 -1.11
C ALA A 9 -11.47 -3.62 -0.76
N MET A 10 -11.78 -3.47 0.53
CA MET A 10 -13.06 -2.89 0.91
C MET A 10 -13.01 -1.38 0.70
N GLN A 11 -14.14 -0.80 0.32
CA GLN A 11 -14.29 0.65 0.20
C GLN A 11 -13.92 1.30 1.55
N GLY A 12 -12.99 2.27 1.53
CA GLY A 12 -12.53 2.93 2.74
C GLY A 12 -11.29 2.32 3.39
N ASP A 13 -10.84 1.12 3.01
CA ASP A 13 -9.67 0.49 3.63
C ASP A 13 -8.38 1.26 3.33
N GLN A 14 -8.23 1.76 2.11
CA GLN A 14 -7.09 2.59 1.74
C GLN A 14 -7.05 3.86 2.59
N GLU A 15 -8.17 4.58 2.69
CA GLU A 15 -8.29 5.81 3.48
C GLU A 15 -8.00 5.55 4.97
N ARG A 16 -8.52 4.45 5.53
CA ARG A 16 -8.27 4.06 6.92
C ARG A 16 -6.80 3.76 7.18
N CYS A 17 -6.14 3.04 6.28
CA CYS A 17 -4.72 2.73 6.37
C CYS A 17 -3.86 4.01 6.32
N LEU A 18 -4.14 4.90 5.37
CA LEU A 18 -3.42 6.17 5.23
C LEU A 18 -3.66 7.09 6.45
N ALA A 19 -4.90 7.19 6.93
CA ALA A 19 -5.24 7.96 8.13
C ALA A 19 -4.57 7.42 9.40
N ALA A 20 -4.30 6.11 9.46
CA ALA A 20 -3.55 5.49 10.54
C ALA A 20 -2.02 5.72 10.44
N GLY A 21 -1.55 6.49 9.46
CA GLY A 21 -0.13 6.84 9.28
C GLY A 21 0.65 5.88 8.38
N MET A 22 -0.02 5.00 7.65
CA MET A 22 0.64 4.19 6.62
C MET A 22 0.98 5.06 5.40
N THR A 23 2.07 4.71 4.72
CA THR A 23 2.61 5.47 3.58
C THR A 23 1.95 5.07 2.27
N ASP A 24 1.59 3.79 2.10
CA ASP A 24 0.97 3.27 0.88
C ASP A 24 0.09 2.04 1.19
N TYR A 25 -0.62 1.56 0.18
CA TYR A 25 -1.62 0.50 0.27
C TYR A 25 -1.62 -0.36 -1.00
N ILE A 26 -1.63 -1.69 -0.84
CA ILE A 26 -1.83 -2.67 -1.92
C ILE A 26 -2.74 -3.82 -1.46
N THR A 27 -3.26 -4.59 -2.42
CA THR A 27 -4.21 -5.69 -2.17
C THR A 27 -3.62 -7.04 -2.55
N LYS A 28 -4.10 -8.11 -1.93
CA LYS A 28 -3.85 -9.49 -2.34
C LYS A 28 -4.79 -9.90 -3.50
N PRO A 29 -4.40 -10.90 -4.32
CA PRO A 29 -3.09 -11.53 -4.37
C PRO A 29 -2.01 -10.51 -4.78
N ILE A 30 -0.83 -10.62 -4.17
CA ILE A 30 0.26 -9.66 -4.46
C ILE A 30 0.82 -9.98 -5.83
N LEU A 31 0.69 -9.02 -6.76
CA LEU A 31 1.39 -9.05 -8.04
C LEU A 31 2.76 -8.39 -7.88
N LYS A 32 3.79 -9.00 -8.45
CA LYS A 32 5.18 -8.56 -8.30
C LYS A 32 5.38 -7.13 -8.80
N GLU A 33 4.73 -6.79 -9.90
CA GLU A 33 4.78 -5.47 -10.52
C GLU A 33 4.20 -4.39 -9.59
N HIS A 34 3.04 -4.68 -8.96
CA HIS A 34 2.40 -3.76 -8.02
C HIS A 34 3.26 -3.55 -6.77
N LEU A 35 3.90 -4.60 -6.26
CA LEU A 35 4.80 -4.49 -5.12
C LEU A 35 6.03 -3.65 -5.46
N ILE A 36 6.66 -3.86 -6.62
CA ILE A 36 7.81 -3.08 -7.07
C ILE A 36 7.43 -1.59 -7.21
N GLN A 37 6.25 -1.30 -7.77
CA GLN A 37 5.76 0.08 -7.88
C GLN A 37 5.53 0.72 -6.50
N ALA A 38 4.92 -0.01 -5.56
CA ALA A 38 4.70 0.49 -4.20
C ALA A 38 6.02 0.76 -3.47
N LEU A 39 6.98 -0.15 -3.57
CA LEU A 39 8.33 0.05 -3.05
C LEU A 39 9.00 1.28 -3.67
N ALA A 40 8.90 1.45 -5.00
CA ALA A 40 9.48 2.60 -5.68
C ALA A 40 8.84 3.93 -5.22
N ARG A 41 7.52 3.96 -4.96
CA ARG A 41 6.83 5.14 -4.43
C ARG A 41 7.35 5.54 -3.05
N VAL A 42 7.55 4.57 -2.16
CA VAL A 42 7.91 4.86 -0.76
C VAL A 42 9.42 4.97 -0.49
N THR A 43 10.27 4.58 -1.44
CA THR A 43 11.75 4.64 -1.31
C THR A 43 12.39 5.77 -2.10
N LYS A 44 11.69 6.36 -3.08
CA LYS A 44 12.19 7.52 -3.84
C LYS A 44 11.97 8.86 -3.12
N ALA A 45 11.21 8.89 -2.03
CA ALA A 45 11.09 10.08 -1.20
C ALA A 45 12.33 10.18 -0.30
N SER A 46 13.23 11.11 -0.65
CA SER A 46 14.33 11.58 0.21
C SER A 46 13.81 12.51 1.29
#